data_AF-A0A353YC03-F1
#
_entry.id   AF-A0A353YC03-F1
#
_cell.length_a   1.000
_cell.length_b   1.000
_cell.length_c   1.000
_cell.angle_alpha   90.00
_cell.angle_beta   90.00
_cell.angle_gamma   90.00
#
_symmetry.space_group_name_H-M   'P 1'
#
loop_
_entity.id
_entity.type
_entity.pdbx_description
1 polymer ?
#
loop_
_entity_poly.entity_id
_entity_poly.type
_entity_poly.pdbx_seq_one_letter_code
_entity_poly.pdbx_strand_id
1 'polypeptide(L)' 'MSRHVAQRGTAILSGVTQTQARGIEARYSAFGFSLKKRIILDGWTTLVITRRRARVLRD' A
#
# COMPACT_ATOMS: atom_id res chain seq x y z
N MET A 1 1.52 -4.56 -10.35
CA MET A 1 0.29 -4.43 -9.53
C MET A 1 -0.21 -3.01 -9.34
N SER A 2 0.62 -2.02 -8.96
CA SER A 2 0.17 -0.64 -8.67
C SER A 2 -0.73 0.00 -9.74
N ARG A 3 -0.46 -0.22 -11.04
CA ARG A 3 -1.28 0.27 -12.16
C ARG A 3 -2.70 -0.32 -12.25
N HIS A 4 -2.95 -1.48 -11.62
CA HIS A 4 -4.24 -2.18 -11.69
C HIS A 4 -5.20 -1.79 -10.55
N VAL A 5 -4.78 -0.93 -9.63
CA VAL A 5 -5.65 -0.42 -8.55
C VAL A 5 -6.16 0.95 -8.97
N ALA A 6 -7.47 1.12 -9.07
CA ALA A 6 -8.10 2.40 -9.38
C ALA A 6 -7.77 3.48 -8.33
N GLN A 7 -7.97 4.75 -8.66
CA GLN A 7 -7.88 5.82 -7.66
C GLN A 7 -8.86 5.56 -6.51
N ARG A 8 -8.42 5.80 -5.27
CA ARG A 8 -9.15 5.44 -4.04
C ARG A 8 -9.37 3.93 -3.84
N GLY A 9 -8.87 3.09 -4.75
CA GLY A 9 -8.91 1.65 -4.60
C GLY A 9 -7.97 1.15 -3.52
N THR A 10 -8.33 0.02 -2.91
CA THR A 10 -7.59 -0.63 -1.84
C THR A 10 -6.94 -1.91 -2.35
N ALA A 11 -5.70 -2.14 -1.93
CA ALA A 11 -5.01 -3.42 -2.10
C ALA A 11 -4.68 -4.01 -0.73
N ILE A 12 -4.83 -5.33 -0.61
CA ILE A 12 -4.46 -6.11 0.56
C ILE A 12 -3.30 -7.02 0.17
N LEU A 13 -2.16 -6.85 0.82
CA LEU A 13 -0.95 -7.63 0.59
C LEU A 13 -0.65 -8.42 1.86
N SER A 14 -0.95 -9.72 1.84
CA SER A 14 -0.83 -10.63 2.99
C SER A 14 0.32 -11.62 2.79
N GLY A 15 0.68 -12.35 3.84
CA GLY A 15 1.65 -13.44 3.77
C GLY A 15 3.09 -12.98 3.53
N VAL A 16 3.42 -11.76 3.97
CA VAL A 16 4.78 -11.22 3.85
C VAL A 16 5.43 -11.10 5.21
N THR A 17 6.76 -11.25 5.26
CA THR A 17 7.54 -10.96 6.48
C THR A 17 7.51 -9.45 6.79
N GLN A 18 7.83 -9.08 8.02
CA GLN A 18 7.92 -7.66 8.40
C GLN A 18 8.95 -6.88 7.56
N THR A 19 10.07 -7.50 7.22
CA THR A 19 11.12 -6.86 6.39
C THR A 19 10.61 -6.61 4.97
N GLN A 20 9.93 -7.58 4.36
CA GLN A 20 9.29 -7.39 3.06
C GLN A 20 8.20 -6.32 3.13
N ALA A 21 7.40 -6.30 4.20
CA ALA A 21 6.35 -5.32 4.39
C ALA A 21 6.88 -3.87 4.38
N ARG A 22 8.03 -3.61 5.02
CA ARG A 22 8.68 -2.29 4.97
C ARG A 22 9.07 -1.90 3.55
N GLY A 23 9.69 -2.82 2.80
CA GLY A 23 10.06 -2.57 1.40
C GLY A 23 8.85 -2.34 0.48
N ILE A 24 7.78 -3.11 0.69
CA ILE A 24 6.51 -2.96 -0.04
C ILE A 24 5.87 -1.61 0.26
N GLU A 25 5.78 -1.21 1.51
CA GLU A 25 5.23 0.10 1.89
C GLU A 25 5.99 1.24 1.22
N ALA A 26 7.33 1.24 1.32
CA ALA A 26 8.17 2.24 0.67
C ALA A 26 7.92 2.29 -0.84
N ARG A 27 7.90 1.14 -1.52
CA ARG A 27 7.66 1.06 -2.96
C ARG A 27 6.26 1.55 -3.35
N TYR A 28 5.21 1.19 -2.62
CA TYR A 28 3.85 1.60 -2.93
C TYR A 28 3.59 3.08 -2.58
N SER A 29 4.26 3.62 -1.57
CA SER A 29 4.20 5.05 -1.25
C SER A 29 4.67 5.91 -2.44
N ALA A 30 5.74 5.50 -3.12
CA ALA A 30 6.26 6.13 -4.34
C ALA A 30 5.27 6.06 -5.52
N PHE A 31 4.35 5.09 -5.52
CA PHE A 31 3.27 4.98 -6.50
C PHE A 31 1.97 5.69 -6.07
N GLY A 32 2.03 6.54 -5.06
CA GLY A 32 0.88 7.33 -4.60
C GLY A 32 -0.05 6.58 -3.66
N PHE A 33 0.33 5.44 -3.09
CA PHE A 33 -0.46 4.76 -2.07
C PHE A 33 -0.15 5.29 -0.67
N SER A 34 -1.06 5.05 0.26
CA SER A 34 -0.89 5.30 1.69
C SER A 34 -1.21 4.04 2.48
N LEU A 35 -0.43 3.73 3.51
CA LEU A 35 -0.77 2.68 4.46
C LEU A 35 -2.03 3.07 5.24
N LYS A 36 -3.00 2.15 5.29
CA LYS A 36 -4.22 2.28 6.11
C LYS A 36 -4.19 1.40 7.33
N LYS A 37 -3.69 0.18 7.17
CA LYS A 37 -3.59 -0.76 8.28
C LYS A 37 -2.40 -1.68 8.07
N ARG A 38 -1.69 -1.97 9.16
CA ARG A 38 -0.73 -3.06 9.26
C ARG A 38 -1.26 -4.04 10.28
N ILE A 39 -1.35 -5.31 9.92
CA ILE A 39 -1.71 -6.40 10.82
C ILE A 39 -0.50 -7.31 10.90
N ILE A 40 -0.06 -7.63 12.12
CA ILE A 40 1.04 -8.56 12.38
C ILE A 40 0.46 -9.71 13.20
N LEU A 41 0.64 -10.93 12.72
CA LEU A 41 0.20 -12.17 13.37
C LEU A 41 1.29 -13.21 13.17
N ASP A 42 1.84 -13.73 14.27
CA ASP A 42 2.85 -14.82 14.27
C ASP A 42 4.02 -14.59 13.29
N GLY A 43 4.53 -13.36 13.24
CA GLY A 43 5.65 -12.97 12.37
C GLY A 43 5.26 -12.63 10.93
N TRP A 44 4.03 -12.95 10.52
CA TRP A 44 3.46 -12.58 9.22
C TRP A 44 2.80 -11.22 9.26
N THR A 45 2.86 -10.50 8.16
CA THR A 45 2.32 -9.16 8.02
C THR A 45 1.33 -9.09 6.86
N THR A 46 0.21 -8.43 7.12
CA THR A 46 -0.74 -7.97 6.11
C THR A 46 -0.74 -6.46 6.06
N LEU A 47 -0.60 -5.89 4.85
CA LEU A 47 -0.71 -4.47 4.58
C LEU A 47 -2.01 -4.17 3.86
N VAL A 48 -2.80 -3.26 4.41
CA VAL A 48 -3.93 -2.63 3.74
C VAL A 48 -3.48 -1.25 3.28
N ILE A 49 -3.43 -1.04 1.97
CA ILE A 49 -2.97 0.20 1.35
C ILE A 49 -4.03 0.75 0.42
N THR A 50 -4.15 2.06 0.33
CA THR A 50 -5.12 2.73 -0.56
C THR A 50 -4.41 3.66 -1.51
N ARG A 51 -4.78 3.63 -2.80
CA ARG A 51 -4.25 4.57 -3.80
C ARG A 51 -4.86 5.95 -3.57
N ARG A 52 -4.03 6.97 -3.38
CA ARG A 52 -4.51 8.36 -3.25
C ARG A 52 -5.18 8.79 -4.56
N ARG A 53 -6.12 9.74 -4.45
CA ARG A 53 -6.63 10.44 -5.63
C ARG A 53 -5.46 11.19 -6.28
N ALA A 54 -5.39 11.22 -7.61
CA ALA A 54 -4.46 12.13 -8.27
C ALA A 54 -4.82 13.56 -7.84
N ARG A 55 -3.84 14.30 -7.33
CA ARG A 55 -4.03 15.74 -7.10
C ARG A 55 -4.01 16.37 -8.48
N VAL A 56 -5.14 16.94 -8.91
CA VAL A 56 -5.12 17.87 -10.02
C VAL A 56 -4.46 19.12 -9.47
N LEU A 57 -3.23 19.42 -9.92
CA LEU A 57 -2.68 20.75 -9.74
C LEU A 57 -3.59 21.68 -10.55
N ARG A 58 -4.25 22.60 -9.85
CA ARG A 58 -4.93 23.73 -10.50
C ARG A 58 -3.95 24.89 -10.39
N ASP A 59 -3.61 25.47 -11.53
CA ASP A 59 -2.87 26.72 -11.66
C ASP A 59 -3.75 27.92 -11.25
#